data_AF-A0A0B6ZFQ8-F1
#
_entry.id   AF-A0A0B6ZFQ8-F1
#
_cell.length_a   1.000
_cell.length_b   1.000
_cell.length_c   1.000
_cell.angle_alpha   90.00
_cell.angle_beta   90.00
_cell.angle_gamma   90.00
#
_symmetry.space_group_name_H-M   'P 1'
#
loop_
_entity.id
_entity.type
_entity.pdbx_description
1 polymer ?
#
loop_
_entity_poly.entity_id
_entity_poly.type
_entity_poly.pdbx_seq_one_letter_code
_entity_poly.pdbx_strand_id
1 'polypeptide(L)'
;WSDCSQTCGEGHRSRLVACRQLVGDSEHIVLDDSDCTEDKPPSERECRLEECPPEWHTFEWTECIPSCGPGEKTRRVFCMSNDGSAYLDEKKCKADDKPFTRMACMNRECPPPHWRKG
;
A
#
# COMPACT_ATOMS: atom_id res chain seq x y z
N TRP A 1 -25.73 -1.50 1.83
CA TRP A 1 -24.37 -1.57 1.27
C TRP A 1 -23.40 -1.36 2.41
N SER A 2 -22.26 -2.05 2.39
CA SER A 2 -21.14 -1.84 3.31
C SER A 2 -20.46 -0.49 3.03
N ASP A 3 -19.47 -0.17 3.86
CA ASP A 3 -18.47 0.84 3.53
C ASP A 3 -17.68 0.43 2.27
N CYS A 4 -17.02 1.42 1.67
CA CYS A 4 -16.14 1.20 0.52
C CYS A 4 -14.94 0.36 0.93
N SER A 5 -14.51 -0.55 0.06
CA SER A 5 -13.36 -1.44 0.30
C SER A 5 -12.03 -0.69 0.42
N GLN A 6 -11.99 0.55 -0.06
CA GLN A 6 -10.84 1.45 0.05
C GLN A 6 -11.19 2.68 0.87
N THR A 7 -10.17 3.36 1.38
CA THR A 7 -10.29 4.64 2.09
C THR A 7 -10.00 5.86 1.21
N CYS A 8 -9.54 5.63 -0.02
CA CYS A 8 -9.28 6.63 -1.06
C CYS A 8 -9.37 5.95 -2.44
N GLY A 9 -9.49 6.74 -3.50
CA GLY A 9 -9.53 6.24 -4.89
C GLY A 9 -10.75 5.38 -5.19
N GLU A 10 -10.56 4.40 -6.07
CA GLU A 10 -11.61 3.51 -6.54
C GLU A 10 -11.68 2.22 -5.73
N GLY A 11 -12.89 1.82 -5.34
CA GLY A 11 -13.14 0.58 -4.60
C GLY A 11 -14.55 0.04 -4.84
N HIS A 12 -14.95 -0.94 -4.02
CA HIS A 12 -16.24 -1.62 -4.10
C HIS A 12 -16.95 -1.61 -2.76
N ARG A 13 -18.29 -1.58 -2.78
CA ARG A 13 -19.13 -1.81 -1.60
C ARG A 13 -20.11 -2.93 -1.88
N SER A 14 -20.37 -3.74 -0.87
CA SER A 14 -21.15 -4.97 -1.03
C SER A 14 -22.43 -4.92 -0.20
N ARG A 15 -23.44 -5.71 -0.56
CA ARG A 15 -24.63 -5.93 0.26
C ARG A 15 -25.02 -7.40 0.22
N LEU A 16 -25.64 -7.87 1.29
CA LEU A 16 -26.27 -9.18 1.27
C LEU A 16 -27.49 -9.14 0.35
N VAL A 17 -27.55 -10.09 -0.57
CA VAL A 17 -28.70 -10.37 -1.43
C VAL A 17 -29.04 -11.83 -1.20
N ALA A 18 -30.26 -12.11 -0.78
CA ALA A 18 -30.73 -13.45 -0.46
C ALA A 18 -32.15 -13.64 -0.99
N CYS A 19 -32.42 -14.83 -1.54
CA CYS A 19 -33.77 -15.23 -1.91
C CYS A 19 -34.61 -15.41 -0.64
N ARG A 20 -35.76 -14.73 -0.55
CA ARG A 20 -36.64 -14.79 0.62
C ARG A 20 -38.09 -14.97 0.22
N GLN A 21 -38.80 -15.85 0.93
CA GLN A 21 -40.23 -16.09 0.74
C GLN A 21 -40.99 -15.80 2.04
N LEU A 22 -42.10 -15.06 1.95
CA LEU A 22 -43.05 -14.86 3.05
C LEU A 22 -43.79 -16.19 3.32
N VAL A 23 -43.79 -16.64 4.58
CA VAL A 23 -44.46 -17.90 5.01
C VAL A 23 -45.62 -17.63 5.99
N GLY A 24 -45.71 -16.41 6.54
CA GLY A 24 -46.79 -15.95 7.41
C GLY A 24 -46.94 -14.42 7.37
N ASP A 25 -47.66 -13.80 8.32
CA ASP A 25 -47.93 -12.35 8.30
C ASP A 25 -46.67 -11.46 8.32
N SER A 26 -45.56 -11.94 8.87
CA SER A 26 -44.28 -11.22 8.90
C SER A 26 -43.03 -12.12 8.89
N GLU A 27 -43.22 -13.43 8.78
CA GLU A 27 -42.13 -14.41 8.80
C GLU A 27 -41.61 -14.70 7.39
N HIS A 28 -40.29 -14.75 7.26
CA HIS A 28 -39.61 -15.01 6.00
C HIS A 28 -38.62 -16.17 6.17
N ILE A 29 -38.58 -17.07 5.20
CA ILE A 29 -37.51 -18.07 5.07
C ILE A 29 -36.50 -17.63 4.02
N VAL A 30 -35.23 -17.96 4.23
CA VAL A 30 -34.17 -17.78 3.25
C VAL A 30 -34.05 -19.06 2.43
N LEU A 31 -34.12 -18.93 1.12
CA LEU A 31 -34.06 -20.03 0.16
C LEU A 31 -32.72 -20.03 -0.59
N ASP A 32 -32.49 -21.06 -1.40
CA ASP A 32 -31.38 -21.04 -2.34
C ASP A 32 -31.64 -19.98 -3.42
N ASP A 33 -30.58 -19.43 -4.00
CA ASP A 33 -30.72 -18.45 -5.08
C ASP A 33 -31.45 -19.06 -6.29
N SER A 34 -31.36 -20.37 -6.51
CA SER A 34 -32.05 -21.06 -7.62
C SER A 34 -33.58 -21.04 -7.51
N ASP A 35 -34.12 -20.81 -6.31
CA ASP A 35 -35.57 -20.76 -6.08
C ASP A 35 -36.18 -19.41 -6.48
N CYS A 36 -35.35 -18.37 -6.63
CA CYS A 36 -35.78 -17.06 -7.11
C CYS A 36 -35.75 -17.01 -8.64
N THR A 37 -36.89 -16.66 -9.26
CA THR A 37 -37.04 -16.59 -10.73
C THR A 37 -36.58 -15.27 -11.33
N GLU A 38 -36.53 -14.22 -10.52
CA GLU A 38 -36.07 -12.89 -10.93
C GLU A 38 -34.55 -12.83 -10.98
N ASP A 39 -34.01 -11.96 -11.83
CA ASP A 39 -32.56 -11.72 -11.89
C ASP A 39 -32.03 -11.31 -10.52
N LYS A 40 -30.99 -12.02 -10.05
CA LYS A 40 -30.36 -11.73 -8.76
C LYS A 40 -29.84 -10.28 -8.78
N PRO A 41 -30.32 -9.41 -7.87
CA PRO A 41 -29.84 -8.05 -7.81
C PRO A 41 -28.32 -8.00 -7.57
N PRO A 42 -27.61 -6.97 -8.08
CA PRO A 42 -26.19 -6.84 -7.85
C PRO A 42 -25.91 -6.76 -6.34
N SER A 43 -24.99 -7.59 -5.88
CA SER A 43 -24.48 -7.63 -4.51
C SER A 43 -23.24 -6.75 -4.32
N GLU A 44 -22.69 -6.21 -5.41
CA GLU A 44 -21.54 -5.31 -5.41
C GLU A 44 -21.81 -4.07 -6.28
N ARG A 45 -21.23 -2.94 -5.89
CA ARG A 45 -21.22 -1.71 -6.67
C ARG A 45 -19.94 -0.94 -6.42
N GLU A 46 -19.41 -0.30 -7.46
CA GLU A 46 -18.28 0.62 -7.37
C GLU A 46 -18.56 1.82 -6.44
N CYS A 47 -17.51 2.26 -5.76
CA CYS A 47 -17.44 3.51 -5.02
C CYS A 47 -16.17 4.26 -5.44
N ARG A 48 -16.29 5.58 -5.62
CA ARG A 48 -15.18 6.49 -5.88
C ARG A 48 -15.06 7.47 -4.72
N LEU A 49 -13.89 7.51 -4.11
CA LEU A 49 -13.51 8.43 -3.06
C LEU A 49 -12.49 9.44 -3.62
N GLU A 50 -12.06 10.37 -2.78
CA GLU A 50 -10.96 11.29 -3.11
C GLU A 50 -9.71 10.51 -3.50
N GLU A 51 -8.93 11.04 -4.45
CA GLU A 51 -7.70 10.40 -4.92
C GLU A 51 -6.76 10.06 -3.76
N CYS A 52 -6.08 8.91 -3.86
CA CYS A 52 -5.13 8.51 -2.83
C CYS A 52 -3.96 9.49 -2.77
N PRO A 53 -3.57 9.93 -1.56
CA PRO A 53 -2.45 10.82 -1.41
C PRO A 53 -1.15 10.14 -1.88
N PRO A 54 -0.18 10.91 -2.39
CA PRO A 54 1.12 10.36 -2.75
C PRO A 54 1.92 9.96 -1.51
N GLU A 55 2.83 9.01 -1.68
CA GLU A 55 3.60 8.42 -0.60
C GLU A 55 5.11 8.45 -0.88
N TRP A 56 5.90 8.31 0.19
CA TRP A 56 7.35 8.21 0.07
C TRP A 56 7.76 6.79 -0.32
N HIS A 57 8.38 6.65 -1.48
CA HIS A 57 8.96 5.38 -1.92
C HIS A 57 10.46 5.36 -1.66
N THR A 58 10.92 4.29 -1.02
CA THR A 58 12.32 4.07 -0.72
C THR A 58 12.91 3.04 -1.66
N PHE A 59 14.11 3.33 -2.15
CA PHE A 59 14.89 2.39 -2.95
C PHE A 59 15.91 1.68 -2.08
N GLU A 60 16.58 0.69 -2.68
CA GLU A 60 17.63 -0.07 -2.02
C GLU A 60 18.73 0.83 -1.47
N TRP A 61 19.27 0.41 -0.34
CA TRP A 61 20.48 1.00 0.21
C TRP A 61 21.68 0.69 -0.68
N THR A 62 22.59 1.65 -0.81
CA THR A 62 23.94 1.41 -1.34
C THR A 62 24.68 0.45 -0.41
N GLU A 63 25.78 -0.11 -0.91
CA GLU A 63 26.75 -0.76 -0.03
C GLU A 63 27.27 0.21 1.03
N CYS A 64 27.67 -0.35 2.17
CA CYS A 64 28.28 0.41 3.26
C CYS A 64 29.71 0.81 2.86
N ILE A 65 30.00 2.11 2.90
CA ILE A 65 31.31 2.67 2.51
C ILE A 65 31.95 3.34 3.73
N PRO A 66 33.24 3.10 4.02
CA PRO A 66 34.15 2.15 3.35
C PRO A 66 33.76 0.68 3.59
N SER A 67 34.24 -0.24 2.74
CA SER A 67 33.91 -1.69 2.81
C SER A 67 34.52 -2.44 4.01
N CYS A 68 35.17 -1.71 4.93
CA CYS A 68 35.68 -2.17 6.21
C CYS A 68 35.49 -1.08 7.27
N GLY A 69 35.38 -1.46 8.54
CA GLY A 69 35.21 -0.54 9.66
C GLY A 69 33.85 0.17 9.66
N PRO A 70 33.72 1.25 10.47
CA PRO A 70 32.53 2.09 10.49
C PRO A 70 32.36 2.82 9.15
N GLY A 71 31.12 2.89 8.67
CA GLY A 71 30.79 3.54 7.41
C GLY A 71 29.37 4.07 7.37
N GLU A 72 28.98 4.54 6.19
CA GLU A 72 27.64 5.02 5.89
C GLU A 72 27.11 4.30 4.63
N LYS A 73 25.82 3.98 4.65
CA LYS A 73 25.06 3.59 3.47
C LYS A 73 24.01 4.65 3.19
N THR A 74 23.69 4.84 1.91
CA THR A 74 22.72 5.84 1.47
C THR A 74 21.61 5.18 0.65
N ARG A 75 20.43 5.78 0.57
CA ARG A 75 19.38 5.33 -0.34
C ARG A 75 18.68 6.51 -0.98
N ARG A 76 18.02 6.25 -2.10
CA ARG A 76 17.13 7.23 -2.73
C ARG A 76 15.74 7.12 -2.13
N VAL A 77 15.12 8.27 -1.94
CA VAL A 77 13.77 8.42 -1.41
C VAL A 77 13.08 9.46 -2.29
N PHE A 78 11.95 9.10 -2.89
CA PHE A 78 11.19 9.98 -3.76
C PHE A 78 9.72 10.01 -3.34
N CYS A 79 9.09 11.17 -3.48
CA CYS A 79 7.65 11.27 -3.40
C CYS A 79 7.07 10.73 -4.72
N MET A 80 6.17 9.76 -4.66
CA MET A 80 5.57 9.16 -5.84
C MET A 80 4.05 9.10 -5.69
N SER A 81 3.35 8.98 -6.81
CA SER A 81 1.91 8.67 -6.80
C SER A 81 1.64 7.37 -6.04
N ASN A 82 0.44 7.21 -5.49
CA ASN A 82 0.07 6.06 -4.66
C ASN A 82 0.23 4.70 -5.37
N ASP A 83 0.13 4.67 -6.70
CA ASP A 83 0.36 3.49 -7.53
C ASP A 83 1.84 3.28 -7.92
N GLY A 84 2.73 4.15 -7.46
CA GLY A 84 4.17 4.12 -7.77
C GLY A 84 4.52 4.43 -9.23
N SER A 85 3.58 4.93 -10.04
CA SER A 85 3.78 5.14 -11.48
C SER A 85 4.48 6.46 -11.83
N ALA A 86 4.36 7.49 -10.98
CA ALA A 86 4.89 8.83 -11.25
C ALA A 86 5.73 9.37 -10.10
N TYR A 87 6.85 10.02 -10.44
CA TYR A 87 7.64 10.83 -9.51
C TYR A 87 7.01 12.22 -9.37
N LEU A 88 6.89 12.69 -8.14
CA LEU A 88 6.22 13.95 -7.79
C LEU A 88 7.16 14.90 -7.05
N ASP A 89 6.75 16.17 -6.93
CA ASP A 89 7.43 17.13 -6.07
C ASP A 89 7.36 16.67 -4.61
N GLU A 90 8.49 16.76 -3.90
CA GLU A 90 8.61 16.32 -2.51
C GLU A 90 7.56 16.93 -1.57
N LYS A 91 7.10 18.16 -1.85
CA LYS A 91 6.10 18.86 -1.03
C LYS A 91 4.71 18.23 -1.11
N LYS A 92 4.48 17.34 -2.07
CA LYS A 92 3.21 16.60 -2.21
C LYS A 92 3.08 15.49 -1.17
N CYS A 93 4.20 14.95 -0.70
CA CYS A 93 4.24 13.97 0.39
C CYS A 93 4.39 14.68 1.73
N LYS A 94 3.89 14.07 2.80
CA LYS A 94 4.02 14.60 4.16
C LYS A 94 5.48 14.59 4.59
N ALA A 95 6.02 15.74 4.98
CA ALA A 95 7.43 15.87 5.34
C ALA A 95 7.81 15.01 6.56
N ASP A 96 6.90 14.87 7.53
CA ASP A 96 7.11 14.08 8.76
C ASP A 96 7.26 12.58 8.47
N ASP A 97 6.68 12.10 7.37
CA ASP A 97 6.76 10.70 6.97
C ASP A 97 8.00 10.41 6.12
N LYS A 98 8.84 11.42 5.80
CA LYS A 98 9.98 11.27 4.90
C LYS A 98 11.04 10.33 5.49
N PRO A 99 11.30 9.17 4.87
CA PRO A 99 12.29 8.24 5.39
C PRO A 99 13.72 8.79 5.28
N PHE A 100 14.60 8.40 6.22
CA PHE A 100 16.01 8.77 6.18
C PHE A 100 16.71 8.25 4.92
N THR A 101 17.63 9.05 4.39
CA THR A 101 18.43 8.76 3.18
C THR A 101 19.82 8.26 3.50
N ARG A 102 20.25 8.33 4.77
CA ARG A 102 21.58 7.93 5.25
C ARG A 102 21.45 7.12 6.52
N MET A 103 22.31 6.12 6.68
CA MET A 103 22.34 5.27 7.85
C MET A 103 23.76 4.80 8.12
N ALA A 104 24.18 4.87 9.38
CA ALA A 104 25.45 4.29 9.81
C ALA A 104 25.44 2.76 9.65
N CYS A 105 26.61 2.21 9.37
CA CYS A 105 26.81 0.78 9.23
C CYS A 105 28.21 0.39 9.71
N MET A 106 28.38 -0.90 10.02
CA MET A 106 29.63 -1.46 10.50
C MET A 106 30.01 -2.66 9.64
N ASN A 107 31.11 -2.52 8.91
CA ASN A 107 31.70 -3.60 8.13
C ASN A 107 32.76 -4.36 8.95
N ARG A 108 33.34 -5.40 8.35
CA ARG A 108 34.50 -6.13 8.90
C ARG A 108 35.66 -5.19 9.22
N GLU A 109 36.54 -5.58 10.14
CA GLU A 109 37.72 -4.78 10.47
C GLU A 109 38.58 -4.46 9.24
N CYS A 110 39.16 -3.26 9.23
CA CYS A 110 40.04 -2.88 8.14
C CYS A 110 41.38 -3.62 8.24
N PRO A 111 41.97 -3.98 7.09
CA PRO A 111 43.30 -4.54 7.08
C PRO A 111 44.30 -3.55 7.71
N PRO A 112 45.37 -4.04 8.38
CA PRO A 112 46.39 -3.17 8.94
C PRO A 112 47.01 -2.24 7.89
N PRO A 113 47.42 -1.02 8.27
CA PRO A 113 48.06 -0.09 7.33
C PRO A 113 49.41 -0.63 6.85
N HIS A 114 49.71 -0.41 5.56
CA HIS A 114 50.99 -0.79 4.96
C HIS A 114 51.51 0.28 4.00
N TRP A 115 52.83 0.39 3.90
CA TRP A 115 53.49 1.33 3.00
C TRP A 115 53.25 0.96 1.53
N ARG A 116 52.97 1.94 0.67
CA ARG A 116 52.99 1.79 -0.79
C ARG A 116 54.09 2.67 -1.39
N LYS A 117 54.91 2.09 -2.26
CA LYS A 117 55.85 2.86 -3.10
C LYS A 117 55.02 3.60 -4.17
N GLY A 118 55.27 4.89 -4.33
CA GLY A 118 54.60 5.76 -5.30
C GLY A 118 55.07 5.52 -6.74
#